data_AF-A0A925WF38-F1
#
_entry.id   AF-A0A925WF38-F1
#
_cell.length_a   1.000
_cell.length_b   1.000
_cell.length_c   1.000
_cell.angle_alpha   90.00
_cell.angle_beta   90.00
_cell.angle_gamma   90.00
#
_symmetry.space_group_name_H-M   'P 1'
#
loop_
_entity.id
_entity.type
_entity.pdbx_description
1 polymer ?
#
loop_
_entity_poly.entity_id
_entity_poly.type
_entity_poly.pdbx_seq_one_letter_code
_entity_poly.pdbx_strand_id
1 'polypeptide(L)'
;MGVGSTGDGTVNLDGGTLTIPRATRGSGVATFNFNGGTLIAGNSAAANFMSGLSVASVKSGGARIDSGASVINVGQDLLDGTGGGGLIKTGSGTLNLNGVNTYTGSTLVNGGTFGGTGTIAGPVTIASGARLAPGASIGTLTLNHVLTLAPGSTTAIEISMTGGITNSDLVTGLTGVSYAGTLVVTNVGATSAAGIVFKLFNSTAPGTGNFSQVTILPSGTGSFNPVTGELTIHAPLTINPPFTSGGSLILTGTGGTSGGNYIWLTSTNLAAPLAAWATNSLGVFDGSGSFSNSIPLSPSEPARFFQLKTP
;
A
#
# COMPACT_ATOMS: atom_id res chain seq x y z
N MET A 1 -28.98 -1.43 18.65
CA MET A 1 -30.16 -2.23 18.27
C MET A 1 -30.55 -3.06 19.48
N GLY A 2 -31.76 -2.85 20.01
CA GLY A 2 -32.19 -3.33 21.33
C GLY A 2 -31.60 -2.48 22.47
N VAL A 3 -32.41 -1.63 23.12
CA VAL A 3 -31.98 -0.81 24.28
C VAL A 3 -32.72 -1.18 25.57
N GLY A 4 -33.45 -2.31 25.56
CA GLY A 4 -34.12 -2.89 26.73
C GLY A 4 -33.56 -4.28 27.03
N SER A 5 -33.73 -4.75 28.28
CA SER A 5 -33.06 -5.93 28.84
C SER A 5 -33.29 -7.25 28.08
N THR A 6 -34.25 -7.31 27.16
CA THR A 6 -34.56 -8.50 26.32
C THR A 6 -34.97 -8.16 24.87
N GLY A 7 -34.74 -6.93 24.41
CA GLY A 7 -35.28 -6.49 23.11
C GLY A 7 -34.47 -6.99 21.92
N ASP A 8 -35.10 -7.78 21.05
CA ASP A 8 -34.55 -8.20 19.76
C ASP A 8 -34.72 -7.09 18.71
N GLY A 9 -33.70 -6.89 17.86
CA GLY A 9 -33.72 -5.89 16.81
C GLY A 9 -33.19 -6.44 15.49
N THR A 10 -33.93 -6.22 14.41
CA THR A 10 -33.47 -6.51 13.05
C THR A 10 -33.46 -5.22 12.24
N VAL A 11 -32.34 -4.93 11.58
CA VAL A 11 -32.24 -3.90 10.54
C VAL A 11 -32.07 -4.58 9.20
N ASN A 12 -32.97 -4.28 8.26
CA ASN A 12 -32.86 -4.68 6.87
C ASN A 12 -32.57 -3.43 6.03
N LEU A 13 -31.40 -3.42 5.38
CA LEU A 13 -30.95 -2.33 4.55
C LEU A 13 -31.11 -2.71 3.07
N ASP A 14 -32.38 -2.82 2.64
CA ASP A 14 -32.82 -3.26 1.30
C ASP A 14 -32.75 -2.15 0.22
N GLY A 15 -32.10 -1.03 0.55
CA GLY A 15 -32.02 0.17 -0.28
C GLY A 15 -31.89 1.43 0.57
N GLY A 16 -31.83 2.59 -0.07
CA GLY A 16 -31.75 3.89 0.61
C GLY A 16 -30.46 4.08 1.42
N THR A 17 -30.52 4.96 2.42
CA THR A 17 -29.37 5.32 3.27
C THR A 17 -29.72 5.24 4.75
N LEU A 18 -28.83 4.67 5.55
CA LEU A 18 -28.89 4.68 7.00
C LEU A 18 -27.62 5.33 7.56
N THR A 19 -27.75 6.50 8.17
CA THR A 19 -26.63 7.20 8.82
C THR A 19 -26.68 6.97 10.32
N ILE A 20 -25.62 6.39 10.89
CA ILE A 20 -25.54 6.09 12.32
C ILE A 20 -24.14 6.39 12.89
N PRO A 21 -24.01 6.63 14.20
CA PRO A 21 -22.70 6.76 14.84
C PRO A 21 -22.07 5.40 15.16
N ARG A 22 -22.88 4.36 15.38
CA ARG A 22 -22.43 2.99 15.71
C ARG A 22 -23.54 1.95 15.57
N ALA A 23 -23.21 0.75 15.11
CA ALA A 23 -24.05 -0.45 15.15
C ALA A 23 -23.57 -1.44 16.22
N THR A 24 -24.26 -1.49 17.36
CA THR A 24 -24.01 -2.46 18.44
C THR A 24 -25.32 -3.07 18.93
N ARG A 25 -25.24 -4.28 19.49
CA ARG A 25 -26.36 -4.90 20.22
C ARG A 25 -26.49 -4.34 21.64
N GLY A 26 -27.71 -4.37 22.17
CA GLY A 26 -27.94 -4.36 23.62
C GLY A 26 -27.85 -5.77 24.20
N SER A 27 -28.72 -6.12 25.14
CA SER A 27 -28.73 -7.45 25.76
C SER A 27 -29.52 -8.52 24.99
N GLY A 28 -30.39 -8.12 24.05
CA GLY A 28 -31.15 -9.02 23.17
C GLY A 28 -30.40 -9.42 21.90
N VAL A 29 -31.10 -10.07 20.97
CA VAL A 29 -30.58 -10.44 19.65
C VAL A 29 -30.53 -9.21 18.75
N ALA A 30 -29.42 -9.03 18.03
CA ALA A 30 -29.32 -7.98 17.03
C ALA A 30 -28.85 -8.53 15.68
N THR A 31 -29.72 -8.42 14.68
CA THR A 31 -29.43 -8.81 13.30
C THR A 31 -29.33 -7.58 12.41
N PHE A 32 -28.30 -7.53 11.57
CA PHE A 32 -28.14 -6.50 10.55
C PHE A 32 -27.99 -7.15 9.17
N ASN A 33 -28.92 -6.87 8.26
CA ASN A 33 -28.90 -7.40 6.90
C ASN A 33 -28.56 -6.28 5.91
N PHE A 34 -27.43 -6.42 5.23
CA PHE A 34 -27.08 -5.60 4.07
C PHE A 34 -27.70 -6.21 2.82
N ASN A 35 -28.50 -5.41 2.09
CA ASN A 35 -29.14 -5.88 0.86
C ASN A 35 -29.32 -4.73 -0.15
N GLY A 36 -28.25 -3.98 -0.39
CA GLY A 36 -28.19 -2.96 -1.43
C GLY A 36 -28.35 -1.51 -0.97
N GLY A 37 -28.77 -1.24 0.27
CA GLY A 37 -28.73 0.11 0.84
C GLY A 37 -27.36 0.50 1.41
N THR A 38 -27.16 1.80 1.61
CA THR A 38 -25.90 2.40 2.06
C THR A 38 -25.91 2.69 3.56
N LEU A 39 -24.97 2.08 4.28
CA LEU A 39 -24.67 2.41 5.67
C LEU A 39 -23.62 3.53 5.70
N ILE A 40 -23.97 4.67 6.29
CA ILE A 40 -23.10 5.84 6.36
C ILE A 40 -22.62 6.04 7.80
N ALA A 41 -21.30 6.15 7.98
CA ALA A 41 -20.69 6.65 9.20
C ALA A 41 -20.99 8.15 9.32
N GLY A 42 -21.92 8.50 10.22
CA GLY A 42 -22.30 9.89 10.44
C GLY A 42 -21.21 10.71 11.14
N ASN A 43 -21.47 12.00 11.33
CA ASN A 43 -20.63 12.84 12.17
C ASN A 43 -20.49 12.22 13.57
N SER A 44 -19.26 12.15 14.09
CA SER A 44 -18.93 11.46 15.34
C SER A 44 -19.10 9.94 15.31
N ALA A 45 -18.91 9.30 14.15
CA ALA A 45 -18.84 7.85 14.06
C ALA A 45 -17.79 7.29 15.04
N ALA A 46 -18.21 6.28 15.80
CA ALA A 46 -17.34 5.62 16.75
C ALA A 46 -16.28 4.79 16.00
N ALA A 47 -15.04 4.78 16.52
CA ALA A 47 -13.97 3.97 15.95
C ALA A 47 -14.35 2.48 15.91
N ASN A 48 -15.05 1.94 16.92
CA ASN A 48 -15.64 0.60 16.90
C ASN A 48 -17.04 0.61 16.26
N PHE A 49 -17.08 0.96 14.98
CA PHE A 49 -18.31 1.32 14.28
C PHE A 49 -19.36 0.22 14.23
N MET A 50 -18.96 -1.04 14.01
CA MET A 50 -19.88 -2.18 14.03
C MET A 50 -19.24 -3.36 14.75
N SER A 51 -19.88 -3.81 15.84
CA SER A 51 -19.35 -4.87 16.69
C SER A 51 -20.43 -5.55 17.54
N GLY A 52 -20.20 -6.81 17.88
CA GLY A 52 -20.97 -7.55 18.88
C GLY A 52 -22.40 -7.89 18.48
N LEU A 53 -22.79 -7.69 17.21
CA LEU A 53 -24.09 -8.10 16.71
C LEU A 53 -24.22 -9.62 16.78
N SER A 54 -25.45 -10.12 16.93
CA SER A 54 -25.70 -11.56 16.88
C SER A 54 -25.43 -12.10 15.48
N VAL A 55 -25.86 -11.34 14.46
CA VAL A 55 -25.62 -11.66 13.04
C VAL A 55 -25.47 -10.36 12.26
N ALA A 56 -24.48 -10.29 11.37
CA ALA A 56 -24.46 -9.34 10.27
C ALA A 56 -24.34 -10.13 8.95
N SER A 57 -25.35 -10.05 8.10
CA SER A 57 -25.40 -10.81 6.84
C SER A 57 -25.32 -9.88 5.64
N VAL A 58 -24.49 -10.26 4.67
CA VAL A 58 -24.39 -9.63 3.35
C VAL A 58 -25.22 -10.45 2.37
N LYS A 59 -26.41 -9.97 2.04
CA LYS A 59 -27.35 -10.60 1.10
C LYS A 59 -26.94 -10.31 -0.35
N SER A 60 -27.70 -10.85 -1.31
CA SER A 60 -27.42 -10.71 -2.75
C SER A 60 -27.31 -9.25 -3.24
N GLY A 61 -28.01 -8.29 -2.61
CA GLY A 61 -27.86 -6.86 -2.93
C GLY A 61 -26.52 -6.24 -2.49
N GLY A 62 -25.75 -6.94 -1.65
CA GLY A 62 -24.45 -6.53 -1.16
C GLY A 62 -24.50 -5.48 -0.05
N ALA A 63 -23.33 -5.24 0.56
CA ALA A 63 -23.09 -4.18 1.51
C ALA A 63 -22.57 -2.93 0.78
N ARG A 64 -23.08 -1.76 1.17
CA ARG A 64 -22.51 -0.47 0.81
C ARG A 64 -22.17 0.25 2.10
N ILE A 65 -20.89 0.56 2.32
CA ILE A 65 -20.41 1.22 3.53
C ILE A 65 -19.68 2.49 3.13
N ASP A 66 -20.23 3.63 3.54
CA ASP A 66 -19.60 4.94 3.40
C ASP A 66 -18.95 5.33 4.72
N SER A 67 -17.63 5.48 4.74
CA SER A 67 -16.90 5.89 5.95
C SER A 67 -17.01 7.38 6.25
N GLY A 68 -17.63 8.18 5.38
CA GLY A 68 -17.48 9.64 5.40
C GLY A 68 -16.00 9.99 5.36
N ALA A 69 -15.57 10.90 6.23
CA ALA A 69 -14.16 11.22 6.47
C ALA A 69 -13.56 10.49 7.70
N SER A 70 -14.32 9.60 8.34
CA SER A 70 -13.93 8.96 9.60
C SER A 70 -13.05 7.72 9.41
N VAL A 71 -12.33 7.33 10.46
CA VAL A 71 -11.73 6.00 10.58
C VAL A 71 -12.70 5.10 11.33
N ILE A 72 -13.25 4.10 10.65
CA ILE A 72 -14.21 3.15 11.21
C ILE A 72 -13.67 1.72 11.18
N ASN A 73 -13.81 1.01 12.28
CA ASN A 73 -13.46 -0.40 12.41
C ASN A 73 -14.72 -1.25 12.52
N VAL A 74 -14.82 -2.25 11.64
CA VAL A 74 -15.84 -3.30 11.67
C VAL A 74 -15.18 -4.55 12.22
N GLY A 75 -15.29 -4.74 13.54
CA GLY A 75 -14.87 -5.96 14.22
C GLY A 75 -15.94 -7.06 14.18
N GLN A 76 -17.12 -6.75 13.63
CA GLN A 76 -18.19 -7.70 13.39
C GLN A 76 -17.89 -8.58 12.17
N ASP A 77 -18.12 -9.88 12.29
CA ASP A 77 -18.11 -10.80 11.15
C ASP A 77 -19.25 -10.44 10.18
N LEU A 78 -18.90 -10.22 8.91
CA LEU A 78 -19.86 -10.00 7.82
C LEU A 78 -20.06 -11.31 7.07
N LEU A 79 -21.15 -12.00 7.39
CA LEU A 79 -21.42 -13.35 6.91
C LEU A 79 -22.05 -13.35 5.52
N ASP A 80 -21.79 -14.37 4.71
CA ASP A 80 -22.61 -14.62 3.51
C ASP A 80 -24.07 -14.83 3.92
N GLY A 81 -24.92 -13.92 3.46
CA GLY A 81 -26.33 -13.90 3.78
C GLY A 81 -27.20 -14.75 2.86
N THR A 82 -26.60 -15.48 1.92
CA THR A 82 -27.15 -16.11 0.70
C THR A 82 -26.99 -15.25 -0.55
N GLY A 83 -26.44 -15.87 -1.61
CA GLY A 83 -26.19 -15.24 -2.91
C GLY A 83 -24.81 -14.59 -3.07
N GLY A 84 -23.90 -14.75 -2.11
CA GLY A 84 -22.50 -14.30 -2.19
C GLY A 84 -22.29 -12.80 -1.99
N GLY A 85 -23.26 -11.96 -2.37
CA GLY A 85 -23.30 -10.53 -2.06
C GLY A 85 -22.07 -9.78 -2.57
N GLY A 86 -21.39 -9.07 -1.67
CA GLY A 86 -20.21 -8.25 -1.95
C GLY A 86 -20.20 -6.99 -1.08
N LEU A 87 -19.14 -6.18 -1.20
CA LEU A 87 -19.01 -4.95 -0.44
C LEU A 87 -18.54 -3.80 -1.34
N ILE A 88 -19.18 -2.63 -1.22
CA ILE A 88 -18.71 -1.40 -1.83
C ILE A 88 -18.33 -0.43 -0.73
N LYS A 89 -17.09 0.02 -0.73
CA LYS A 89 -16.56 1.05 0.17
C LYS A 89 -16.52 2.41 -0.55
N THR A 90 -17.16 3.42 0.05
CA THR A 90 -17.11 4.84 -0.36
C THR A 90 -16.69 5.74 0.81
N GLY A 91 -16.63 7.05 0.58
CA GLY A 91 -16.12 8.03 1.55
C GLY A 91 -14.60 8.11 1.55
N SER A 92 -14.06 9.29 1.87
CA SER A 92 -12.61 9.57 1.88
C SER A 92 -11.88 8.99 3.09
N GLY A 93 -12.61 8.62 4.13
CA GLY A 93 -12.10 8.02 5.36
C GLY A 93 -11.66 6.56 5.19
N THR A 94 -11.41 5.92 6.34
CA THR A 94 -10.86 4.57 6.42
C THR A 94 -11.93 3.57 6.87
N LEU A 95 -12.06 2.46 6.15
CA LEU A 95 -12.78 1.27 6.61
C LEU A 95 -11.79 0.15 6.88
N ASN A 96 -11.71 -0.26 8.15
CA ASN A 96 -10.97 -1.43 8.57
C ASN A 96 -11.94 -2.59 8.80
N LEU A 97 -11.77 -3.70 8.07
CA LEU A 97 -12.48 -4.94 8.34
C LEU A 97 -11.59 -5.84 9.20
N ASN A 98 -12.00 -6.09 10.43
CA ASN A 98 -11.22 -6.83 11.42
C ASN A 98 -11.86 -8.18 11.80
N GLY A 99 -13.11 -8.42 11.40
CA GLY A 99 -13.78 -9.71 11.57
C GLY A 99 -13.46 -10.73 10.47
N VAL A 100 -14.11 -11.90 10.56
CA VAL A 100 -14.13 -12.94 9.53
C VAL A 100 -15.29 -12.65 8.58
N ASN A 101 -14.95 -12.23 7.36
CA ASN A 101 -15.93 -11.85 6.35
C ASN A 101 -16.08 -12.98 5.33
N THR A 102 -17.23 -13.65 5.33
CA THR A 102 -17.46 -14.87 4.53
C THR A 102 -18.26 -14.64 3.25
N TYR A 103 -18.71 -13.40 2.98
CA TYR A 103 -19.29 -13.06 1.69
C TYR A 103 -18.28 -13.34 0.56
N THR A 104 -18.77 -13.86 -0.56
CA THR A 104 -17.94 -14.36 -1.67
C THR A 104 -17.94 -13.44 -2.88
N GLY A 105 -18.89 -12.51 -2.96
CA GLY A 105 -18.89 -11.48 -3.99
C GLY A 105 -17.82 -10.41 -3.75
N SER A 106 -17.59 -9.60 -4.78
CA SER A 106 -16.45 -8.67 -4.81
C SER A 106 -16.55 -7.57 -3.74
N THR A 107 -15.40 -7.28 -3.12
CA THR A 107 -15.17 -6.01 -2.43
C THR A 107 -14.58 -5.00 -3.42
N LEU A 108 -15.29 -3.90 -3.63
CA LEU A 108 -14.84 -2.77 -4.44
C LEU A 108 -14.61 -1.55 -3.56
N VAL A 109 -13.38 -1.06 -3.54
CA VAL A 109 -12.99 0.14 -2.80
C VAL A 109 -12.92 1.31 -3.77
N ASN A 110 -13.99 2.12 -3.79
CA ASN A 110 -14.13 3.27 -4.71
C ASN A 110 -13.56 4.58 -4.16
N GLY A 111 -13.14 4.61 -2.89
CA GLY A 111 -12.54 5.79 -2.30
C GLY A 111 -12.06 5.58 -0.86
N GLY A 112 -11.18 6.49 -0.45
CA GLY A 112 -10.58 6.49 0.89
C GLY A 112 -9.64 5.32 1.09
N THR A 113 -9.46 4.91 2.35
CA THR A 113 -8.58 3.80 2.72
C THR A 113 -9.40 2.57 3.09
N PHE A 114 -8.95 1.41 2.63
CA PHE A 114 -9.44 0.10 3.03
C PHE A 114 -8.31 -0.68 3.69
N GLY A 115 -8.62 -1.35 4.80
CA GLY A 115 -7.60 -1.99 5.62
C GLY A 115 -8.16 -2.94 6.66
N GLY A 116 -7.39 -3.12 7.72
CA GLY A 116 -7.72 -3.96 8.87
C GLY A 116 -6.97 -5.28 8.92
N THR A 117 -7.35 -6.11 9.88
CA THR A 117 -6.67 -7.38 10.21
C THR A 117 -7.52 -8.62 9.93
N GLY A 118 -8.68 -8.43 9.29
CA GLY A 118 -9.68 -9.48 9.10
C GLY A 118 -9.35 -10.46 7.99
N THR A 119 -10.31 -11.35 7.75
CA THR A 119 -10.31 -12.26 6.59
C THR A 119 -11.43 -11.89 5.64
N ILE A 120 -11.19 -11.92 4.33
CA ILE A 120 -12.18 -11.66 3.29
C ILE A 120 -12.16 -12.83 2.30
N ALA A 121 -13.32 -13.47 2.10
CA ALA A 121 -13.45 -14.62 1.20
C ALA A 121 -13.60 -14.23 -0.28
N GLY A 122 -14.26 -13.11 -0.59
CA GLY A 122 -14.43 -12.61 -1.95
C GLY A 122 -13.20 -11.89 -2.52
N PRO A 123 -13.16 -11.65 -3.85
CA PRO A 123 -12.09 -10.88 -4.48
C PRO A 123 -12.12 -9.41 -4.05
N VAL A 124 -10.96 -8.77 -4.01
CA VAL A 124 -10.83 -7.35 -3.62
C VAL A 124 -10.27 -6.53 -4.78
N THR A 125 -10.91 -5.41 -5.09
CA THR A 125 -10.42 -4.41 -6.05
C THR A 125 -10.25 -3.06 -5.37
N ILE A 126 -9.06 -2.50 -5.49
CA ILE A 126 -8.73 -1.14 -5.05
C ILE A 126 -8.76 -0.24 -6.28
N ALA A 127 -9.78 0.61 -6.39
CA ALA A 127 -9.97 1.47 -7.55
C ALA A 127 -8.96 2.61 -7.60
N SER A 128 -8.92 3.31 -8.74
CA SER A 128 -8.10 4.52 -8.89
C SER A 128 -8.48 5.56 -7.84
N GLY A 129 -7.49 6.19 -7.20
CA GLY A 129 -7.68 7.15 -6.10
C GLY A 129 -8.01 6.53 -4.74
N ALA A 130 -8.21 5.21 -4.65
CA ALA A 130 -8.39 4.51 -3.38
C ALA A 130 -7.05 3.97 -2.84
N ARG A 131 -7.03 3.68 -1.53
CA ARG A 131 -5.85 3.22 -0.80
C ARG A 131 -6.07 1.89 -0.11
N LEU A 132 -5.11 0.97 -0.23
CA LEU A 132 -5.00 -0.23 0.60
C LEU A 132 -4.01 0.02 1.72
N ALA A 133 -4.35 -0.36 2.95
CA ALA A 133 -3.46 -0.32 4.11
C ALA A 133 -3.78 -1.50 5.06
N PRO A 134 -3.08 -2.63 4.91
CA PRO A 134 -3.27 -3.79 5.79
C PRO A 134 -2.94 -3.43 7.24
N GLY A 135 -3.55 -4.14 8.19
CA GLY A 135 -3.14 -4.07 9.59
C GLY A 135 -3.75 -2.93 10.41
N ALA A 136 -3.20 -2.79 11.62
CA ALA A 136 -3.45 -1.72 12.58
C ALA A 136 -2.11 -1.45 13.30
N SER A 137 -1.30 -0.54 12.76
CA SER A 137 0.17 -0.69 12.73
C SER A 137 0.56 -1.88 11.84
N ILE A 138 1.83 -2.32 11.90
CA ILE A 138 2.30 -3.56 11.26
C ILE A 138 1.36 -4.73 11.59
N GLY A 139 0.68 -5.26 10.57
CA GLY A 139 -0.30 -6.32 10.72
C GLY A 139 -0.63 -7.07 9.43
N THR A 140 -1.51 -8.06 9.54
CA THR A 140 -1.87 -8.95 8.42
C THR A 140 -3.33 -8.82 8.05
N LEU A 141 -3.60 -8.56 6.77
CA LEU A 141 -4.92 -8.70 6.15
C LEU A 141 -4.96 -9.99 5.33
N THR A 142 -5.98 -10.82 5.54
CA THR A 142 -6.11 -12.09 4.81
C THR A 142 -7.18 -11.98 3.72
N LEU A 143 -6.78 -12.17 2.47
CA LEU A 143 -7.66 -12.20 1.30
C LEU A 143 -7.60 -13.59 0.69
N ASN A 144 -8.62 -14.42 0.89
CA ASN A 144 -8.65 -15.81 0.39
C ASN A 144 -9.03 -15.91 -1.09
N HIS A 145 -8.66 -14.89 -1.88
CA HIS A 145 -9.04 -14.77 -3.29
C HIS A 145 -8.04 -13.87 -4.03
N VAL A 146 -8.48 -13.21 -5.10
CA VAL A 146 -7.64 -12.36 -5.94
C VAL A 146 -7.67 -10.92 -5.45
N LEU A 147 -6.52 -10.25 -5.52
CA LEU A 147 -6.39 -8.81 -5.28
C LEU A 147 -6.08 -8.09 -6.60
N THR A 148 -6.86 -7.07 -6.93
CA THR A 148 -6.59 -6.18 -8.07
C THR A 148 -6.32 -4.77 -7.56
N LEU A 149 -5.12 -4.26 -7.84
CA LEU A 149 -4.76 -2.87 -7.62
C LEU A 149 -4.86 -2.13 -8.95
N ALA A 150 -5.77 -1.15 -9.05
CA ALA A 150 -5.96 -0.40 -10.29
C ALA A 150 -4.86 0.66 -10.50
N PRO A 151 -4.59 1.09 -11.74
CA PRO A 151 -3.77 2.27 -12.00
C PRO A 151 -4.28 3.49 -11.22
N GLY A 152 -3.36 4.23 -10.61
CA GLY A 152 -3.69 5.38 -9.75
C GLY A 152 -4.22 5.03 -8.35
N SER A 153 -4.28 3.75 -7.97
CA SER A 153 -4.43 3.36 -6.56
C SER A 153 -3.11 3.52 -5.79
N THR A 154 -3.21 3.55 -4.46
CA THR A 154 -2.05 3.57 -3.56
C THR A 154 -2.11 2.34 -2.64
N THR A 155 -1.02 1.60 -2.54
CA THR A 155 -0.83 0.61 -1.48
C THR A 155 0.15 1.15 -0.46
N ALA A 156 -0.25 1.15 0.80
CA ALA A 156 0.59 1.58 1.89
C ALA A 156 0.91 0.43 2.82
N ILE A 157 2.18 0.37 3.21
CA ILE A 157 2.77 -0.71 3.96
C ILE A 157 3.68 -0.10 5.02
N GLU A 158 3.60 -0.59 6.24
CA GLU A 158 4.54 -0.31 7.30
C GLU A 158 5.57 -1.44 7.39
N ILE A 159 6.83 -1.07 7.62
CA ILE A 159 7.92 -2.02 7.85
C ILE A 159 8.72 -1.61 9.08
N SER A 160 9.38 -2.58 9.71
CA SER A 160 10.40 -2.34 10.73
C SER A 160 11.34 -3.53 10.84
N MET A 161 12.52 -3.31 11.42
CA MET A 161 13.34 -4.40 11.93
C MET A 161 13.46 -4.30 13.44
N THR A 162 13.29 -5.42 14.12
CA THR A 162 13.49 -5.52 15.57
C THR A 162 14.32 -6.76 15.86
N GLY A 163 15.50 -6.57 16.47
CA GLY A 163 16.40 -7.68 16.79
C GLY A 163 16.90 -8.48 15.58
N GLY A 164 17.01 -7.86 14.40
CA GLY A 164 17.40 -8.51 13.15
C GLY A 164 16.27 -9.25 12.42
N ILE A 165 15.05 -9.23 12.96
CA ILE A 165 13.86 -9.83 12.35
C ILE A 165 13.11 -8.76 11.56
N THR A 166 12.73 -9.07 10.32
CA THR A 166 11.88 -8.22 9.49
C THR A 166 10.43 -8.34 9.93
N ASN A 167 9.78 -7.20 10.14
CA ASN A 167 8.34 -7.10 10.35
C ASN A 167 7.77 -6.19 9.26
N SER A 168 6.64 -6.58 8.70
CA SER A 168 5.97 -5.79 7.66
C SER A 168 4.47 -6.01 7.73
N ASP A 169 3.72 -5.02 7.25
CA ASP A 169 2.37 -5.28 6.81
C ASP A 169 2.38 -6.39 5.76
N LEU A 170 1.37 -7.25 5.84
CA LEU A 170 1.24 -8.41 4.98
C LEU A 170 -0.19 -8.54 4.46
N VAL A 171 -0.32 -8.70 3.15
CA VAL A 171 -1.52 -9.25 2.53
C VAL A 171 -1.28 -10.72 2.20
N THR A 172 -2.08 -11.62 2.77
CA THR A 172 -1.88 -13.08 2.64
C THR A 172 -3.14 -13.80 2.19
N GLY A 173 -3.02 -15.10 1.89
CA GLY A 173 -4.13 -15.97 1.45
C GLY A 173 -4.47 -15.86 -0.03
N LEU A 174 -3.74 -15.03 -0.77
CA LEU A 174 -4.10 -14.65 -2.13
C LEU A 174 -3.97 -15.82 -3.11
N THR A 175 -4.96 -16.00 -3.98
CA THR A 175 -4.89 -16.93 -5.11
C THR A 175 -4.34 -16.29 -6.38
N GLY A 176 -4.18 -14.96 -6.37
CA GLY A 176 -3.52 -14.19 -7.42
C GLY A 176 -3.54 -12.71 -7.10
N VAL A 177 -2.63 -11.95 -7.69
CA VAL A 177 -2.55 -10.49 -7.49
C VAL A 177 -2.09 -9.78 -8.76
N SER A 178 -2.76 -8.69 -9.09
CA SER A 178 -2.38 -7.75 -10.16
C SER A 178 -1.99 -6.42 -9.54
N TYR A 179 -0.73 -6.03 -9.71
CA TYR A 179 -0.17 -4.78 -9.20
C TYR A 179 -0.26 -3.66 -10.25
N ALA A 180 -0.67 -2.49 -9.80
CA ALA A 180 -0.54 -1.21 -10.49
C ALA A 180 -0.51 -0.10 -9.44
N GLY A 181 -0.44 1.17 -9.89
CA GLY A 181 -0.45 2.32 -8.98
C GLY A 181 0.86 2.44 -8.20
N THR A 182 0.80 3.02 -7.01
CA THR A 182 1.98 3.34 -6.21
C THR A 182 2.08 2.48 -4.96
N LEU A 183 3.30 2.09 -4.58
CA LEU A 183 3.62 1.48 -3.30
C LEU A 183 4.29 2.54 -2.42
N VAL A 184 3.70 2.83 -1.27
CA VAL A 184 4.25 3.72 -0.25
C VAL A 184 4.61 2.89 0.98
N VAL A 185 5.89 2.86 1.31
CA VAL A 185 6.42 2.07 2.42
C VAL A 185 6.87 3.03 3.51
N THR A 186 6.29 2.93 4.70
CA THR A 186 6.70 3.70 5.86
C THR A 186 7.55 2.82 6.77
N ASN A 187 8.81 3.16 6.96
CA ASN A 187 9.59 2.54 8.01
C ASN A 187 9.22 3.18 9.37
N VAL A 188 8.64 2.36 10.26
CA VAL A 188 8.17 2.79 11.60
C VAL A 188 9.13 2.40 12.72
N GLY A 189 10.28 1.78 12.41
CA GLY A 189 11.27 1.35 13.38
C GLY A 189 12.73 1.55 12.94
N ALA A 190 13.66 0.85 13.57
CA ALA A 190 15.03 0.78 13.08
C ALA A 190 15.04 -0.01 11.77
N THR A 191 15.62 0.56 10.72
CA THR A 191 15.67 -0.04 9.39
C THR A 191 16.86 0.61 8.71
N SER A 192 17.97 -0.11 8.66
CA SER A 192 19.24 0.50 8.26
C SER A 192 20.26 -0.57 7.89
N ALA A 193 19.89 -1.40 6.93
CA ALA A 193 20.86 -2.15 6.13
C ALA A 193 20.32 -2.35 4.71
N ALA A 194 21.18 -2.17 3.72
CA ALA A 194 20.88 -2.51 2.34
C ALA A 194 20.76 -4.04 2.17
N GLY A 195 19.96 -4.46 1.19
CA GLY A 195 19.74 -5.88 0.87
C GLY A 195 18.68 -6.59 1.72
N ILE A 196 18.05 -5.90 2.66
CA ILE A 196 16.97 -6.47 3.48
C ILE A 196 15.71 -6.66 2.63
N VAL A 197 15.07 -7.82 2.79
CA VAL A 197 13.86 -8.20 2.05
C VAL A 197 12.66 -8.31 3.00
N PHE A 198 11.56 -7.66 2.66
CA PHE A 198 10.27 -7.74 3.36
C PHE A 198 9.23 -8.42 2.47
N LYS A 199 8.51 -9.40 3.03
CA LYS A 199 7.38 -10.04 2.35
C LYS A 199 6.12 -9.19 2.57
N LEU A 200 5.63 -8.55 1.51
CA LEU A 200 4.46 -7.66 1.59
C LEU A 200 3.19 -8.34 1.10
N PHE A 201 3.33 -9.26 0.16
CA PHE A 201 2.24 -10.04 -0.41
C PHE A 201 2.62 -11.52 -0.42
N ASN A 202 1.69 -12.37 0.00
CA ASN A 202 1.82 -13.81 -0.07
C ASN A 202 0.68 -14.40 -0.91
N SER A 203 1.00 -14.79 -2.14
CA SER A 203 0.07 -15.40 -3.08
C SER A 203 0.57 -16.76 -3.55
N THR A 204 -0.37 -17.68 -3.79
CA THR A 204 -0.08 -19.01 -4.33
C THR A 204 0.25 -18.97 -5.83
N ALA A 205 -0.18 -17.94 -6.55
CA ALA A 205 0.19 -17.70 -7.95
C ALA A 205 1.19 -16.52 -8.03
N PRO A 206 2.14 -16.54 -8.99
CA PRO A 206 2.98 -15.40 -9.30
C PRO A 206 2.14 -14.14 -9.55
N GLY A 207 2.52 -13.03 -8.92
CA GLY A 207 1.86 -11.76 -9.18
C GLY A 207 2.17 -11.22 -10.57
N THR A 208 1.25 -10.40 -11.09
CA THR A 208 1.31 -9.80 -12.42
C THR A 208 1.29 -8.28 -12.36
N GLY A 209 1.74 -7.61 -13.43
CA GLY A 209 1.94 -6.16 -13.42
C GLY A 209 3.08 -5.74 -12.47
N ASN A 210 3.16 -4.45 -12.16
CA ASN A 210 4.07 -3.91 -11.15
C ASN A 210 3.57 -2.54 -10.67
N PHE A 211 4.03 -2.07 -9.51
CA PHE A 211 3.85 -0.69 -9.11
C PHE A 211 4.59 0.25 -10.08
N SER A 212 3.93 1.34 -10.47
CA SER A 212 4.56 2.38 -11.29
C SER A 212 5.55 3.23 -10.49
N GLN A 213 5.46 3.20 -9.16
CA GLN A 213 6.35 3.90 -8.25
C GLN A 213 6.45 3.17 -6.91
N VAL A 214 7.65 3.07 -6.37
CA VAL A 214 7.91 2.62 -4.99
C VAL A 214 8.55 3.77 -4.23
N THR A 215 7.92 4.18 -3.13
CA THR A 215 8.41 5.26 -2.25
C THR A 215 8.68 4.70 -0.88
N ILE A 216 9.84 5.00 -0.30
CA ILE A 216 10.22 4.57 1.06
C ILE A 216 10.41 5.81 1.93
N LEU A 217 9.64 5.89 3.02
CA LEU A 217 9.60 6.99 3.97
C LEU A 217 10.29 6.60 5.29
N PRO A 218 10.93 7.57 5.98
CA PRO A 218 11.07 8.98 5.62
C PRO A 218 12.09 9.23 4.48
N SER A 219 13.00 8.29 4.26
CA SER A 219 13.92 8.27 3.13
C SER A 219 14.36 6.84 2.85
N GLY A 220 14.73 6.55 1.60
CA GLY A 220 15.21 5.24 1.20
C GLY A 220 14.94 4.97 -0.28
N THR A 221 15.57 3.92 -0.79
CA THR A 221 15.27 3.38 -2.11
C THR A 221 15.07 1.88 -1.98
N GLY A 222 14.29 1.30 -2.89
CA GLY A 222 14.06 -0.13 -2.92
C GLY A 222 13.30 -0.55 -4.15
N SER A 223 13.35 -1.84 -4.44
CA SER A 223 12.65 -2.44 -5.58
C SER A 223 11.62 -3.46 -5.09
N PHE A 224 10.46 -3.49 -5.74
CA PHE A 224 9.44 -4.50 -5.52
C PHE A 224 9.50 -5.58 -6.60
N ASN A 225 9.49 -6.84 -6.18
CA ASN A 225 9.37 -8.00 -7.07
C ASN A 225 7.91 -8.48 -7.10
N PRO A 226 7.17 -8.24 -8.20
CA PRO A 226 5.76 -8.64 -8.30
C PRO A 226 5.57 -10.16 -8.34
N VAL A 227 6.54 -10.92 -8.83
CA VAL A 227 6.45 -12.39 -8.90
C VAL A 227 6.41 -12.98 -7.50
N THR A 228 7.25 -12.48 -6.59
CA THR A 228 7.37 -13.01 -5.22
C THR A 228 6.60 -12.17 -4.19
N GLY A 229 6.18 -10.94 -4.49
CA GLY A 229 5.51 -10.07 -3.52
C GLY A 229 6.46 -9.47 -2.47
N GLU A 230 7.74 -9.32 -2.81
CA GLU A 230 8.80 -8.90 -1.89
C GLU A 230 9.33 -7.51 -2.22
N LEU A 231 9.62 -6.74 -1.17
CA LEU A 231 10.33 -5.47 -1.24
C LEU A 231 11.78 -5.67 -0.79
N THR A 232 12.74 -5.25 -1.61
CA THR A 232 14.15 -5.17 -1.23
C THR A 232 14.54 -3.73 -0.95
N ILE A 233 15.10 -3.46 0.23
CA ILE A 233 15.65 -2.15 0.61
C ILE A 233 17.06 -2.02 0.03
N HIS A 234 17.35 -0.90 -0.61
CA HIS A 234 18.68 -0.58 -1.13
C HIS A 234 19.41 0.43 -0.24
N ALA A 235 20.74 0.44 -0.31
CA ALA A 235 21.52 1.49 0.30
C ALA A 235 21.14 2.85 -0.34
N PRO A 236 21.17 3.96 0.42
CA PRO A 236 21.07 5.26 -0.20
C PRO A 236 22.24 5.45 -1.17
N LEU A 237 21.96 6.11 -2.30
CA LEU A 237 22.99 6.45 -3.28
C LEU A 237 24.01 7.41 -2.64
N THR A 238 25.28 7.05 -2.68
CA THR A 238 26.39 7.85 -2.17
C THR A 238 27.36 8.13 -3.31
N ILE A 239 27.86 9.36 -3.38
CA ILE A 239 28.96 9.75 -4.27
C ILE A 239 30.20 9.91 -3.37
N ASN A 240 31.24 9.12 -3.64
CA ASN A 240 32.51 9.24 -2.94
C ASN A 240 33.21 10.55 -3.35
N PRO A 241 34.14 11.08 -2.53
CA PRO A 241 34.92 12.25 -2.90
C PRO A 241 35.56 12.11 -4.30
N PRO A 242 35.31 13.04 -5.22
CA PRO A 242 35.90 12.99 -6.55
C PRO A 242 37.42 13.15 -6.49
N PHE A 243 38.14 12.46 -7.36
CA PHE A 243 39.59 12.60 -7.51
C PHE A 243 39.99 12.58 -8.98
N THR A 244 41.23 12.97 -9.28
CA THR A 244 41.76 12.88 -10.64
C THR A 244 42.78 11.76 -10.76
N SER A 245 42.77 11.06 -11.89
CA SER A 245 43.75 10.03 -12.22
C SER A 245 43.86 9.90 -13.73
N GLY A 246 45.09 9.79 -14.25
CA GLY A 246 45.33 9.61 -15.69
C GLY A 246 44.71 10.70 -16.58
N GLY A 247 44.66 11.96 -16.11
CA GLY A 247 44.06 13.08 -16.85
C GLY A 247 42.53 13.10 -16.88
N SER A 248 41.87 12.26 -16.07
CA SER A 248 40.41 12.17 -15.98
C SER A 248 39.93 12.49 -14.56
N LEU A 249 38.72 13.04 -14.47
CA LEU A 249 37.93 13.10 -13.24
C LEU A 249 37.30 11.73 -12.99
N ILE A 250 37.58 11.16 -11.83
CA ILE A 250 37.03 9.88 -11.42
C ILE A 250 35.88 10.14 -10.44
N LEU A 251 34.69 9.68 -10.80
CA LEU A 251 33.48 9.73 -9.99
C LEU A 251 33.08 8.32 -9.63
N THR A 252 33.10 8.00 -8.34
CA THR A 252 32.69 6.69 -7.83
C THR A 252 31.61 6.83 -6.77
N GLY A 253 30.93 5.74 -6.49
CA GLY A 253 29.92 5.71 -5.44
C GLY A 253 29.24 4.36 -5.33
N THR A 254 28.32 4.27 -4.38
CA THR A 254 27.60 3.04 -4.04
C THR A 254 26.12 3.32 -3.80
N GLY A 255 25.30 2.29 -3.59
CA GLY A 255 23.87 2.43 -3.26
C GLY A 255 22.95 2.61 -4.45
N GLY A 256 23.42 2.29 -5.66
CA GLY A 256 22.53 2.10 -6.81
C GLY A 256 21.78 0.77 -6.74
N THR A 257 20.72 0.66 -7.54
CA THR A 257 20.04 -0.63 -7.75
C THR A 257 20.93 -1.52 -8.60
N SER A 258 21.20 -2.75 -8.15
CA SER A 258 22.03 -3.72 -8.89
C SER A 258 21.51 -3.91 -10.33
N GLY A 259 22.38 -3.73 -11.34
CA GLY A 259 22.00 -3.78 -12.75
C GLY A 259 21.12 -2.62 -13.23
N GLY A 260 20.81 -1.65 -12.37
CA GLY A 260 20.05 -0.44 -12.70
C GLY A 260 20.90 0.57 -13.47
N ASN A 261 20.26 1.32 -14.36
CA ASN A 261 20.91 2.38 -15.13
C ASN A 261 21.10 3.65 -14.29
N TYR A 262 22.10 4.45 -14.64
CA TYR A 262 22.28 5.82 -14.16
C TYR A 262 22.86 6.72 -15.26
N ILE A 263 22.71 8.02 -15.06
CA ILE A 263 23.12 9.07 -16.01
C ILE A 263 23.96 10.09 -15.27
N TRP A 264 25.16 10.39 -15.80
CA TRP A 264 25.88 11.59 -15.43
C TRP A 264 25.47 12.73 -16.35
N LEU A 265 24.82 13.73 -15.79
CA LEU A 265 24.55 15.00 -16.45
C LEU A 265 25.74 15.95 -16.27
N THR A 266 25.95 16.84 -17.23
CA THR A 266 26.99 17.86 -17.17
C THR A 266 26.53 19.22 -17.71
N SER A 267 27.10 20.28 -17.15
CA SER A 267 26.87 21.66 -17.58
C SER A 267 28.10 22.51 -17.27
N THR A 268 28.34 23.57 -18.05
CA THR A 268 29.28 24.65 -17.70
C THR A 268 28.62 25.76 -16.90
N ASN A 269 27.30 25.76 -16.77
CA ASN A 269 26.51 26.71 -15.99
C ASN A 269 25.74 25.96 -14.90
N LEU A 270 26.21 26.05 -13.66
CA LEU A 270 25.57 25.42 -12.50
C LEU A 270 24.13 25.91 -12.27
N ALA A 271 23.82 27.15 -12.68
CA ALA A 271 22.50 27.75 -12.50
C ALA A 271 21.50 27.38 -13.61
N ALA A 272 21.94 26.67 -14.67
CA ALA A 272 21.03 26.24 -15.73
C ALA A 272 20.01 25.22 -15.19
N PRO A 273 18.74 25.25 -15.65
CA PRO A 273 17.76 24.24 -15.30
C PRO A 273 18.25 22.83 -15.63
N LEU A 274 17.97 21.83 -14.78
CA LEU A 274 18.44 20.46 -14.99
C LEU A 274 18.03 19.85 -16.33
N ALA A 275 16.91 20.27 -16.90
CA ALA A 275 16.45 19.86 -18.22
C ALA A 275 17.36 20.33 -19.37
N ALA A 276 18.20 21.35 -19.14
CA ALA A 276 19.15 21.89 -20.11
C ALA A 276 20.58 21.32 -19.93
N TRP A 277 20.82 20.50 -18.90
CA TRP A 277 22.10 19.83 -18.71
C TRP A 277 22.23 18.68 -19.71
N ALA A 278 23.41 18.54 -20.32
CA ALA A 278 23.66 17.51 -21.32
C ALA A 278 24.02 16.18 -20.63
N THR A 279 23.72 15.06 -21.27
CA THR A 279 24.25 13.76 -20.85
C THR A 279 25.74 13.69 -21.14
N ASN A 280 26.54 13.48 -20.10
CA ASN A 280 27.97 13.18 -20.24
C ASN A 280 28.18 11.69 -20.52
N SER A 281 27.61 10.82 -19.68
CA SER A 281 27.73 9.37 -19.80
C SER A 281 26.53 8.65 -19.22
N LEU A 282 26.31 7.45 -19.72
CA LEU A 282 25.37 6.47 -19.19
C LEU A 282 26.19 5.36 -18.51
N GLY A 283 25.67 4.80 -17.43
CA GLY A 283 26.28 3.65 -16.78
C GLY A 283 25.25 2.72 -16.17
N VAL A 284 25.74 1.57 -15.72
CA VAL A 284 24.95 0.55 -15.04
C VAL A 284 25.65 0.25 -13.72
N PHE A 285 24.90 0.25 -12.62
CA PHE A 285 25.48 -0.15 -11.33
C PHE A 285 25.86 -1.62 -11.36
N ASP A 286 27.00 -1.96 -10.77
CA ASP A 286 27.46 -3.35 -10.69
C ASP A 286 26.59 -4.21 -9.76
N GLY A 287 26.97 -5.48 -9.59
CA GLY A 287 26.26 -6.44 -8.75
C GLY A 287 26.07 -5.99 -7.30
N SER A 288 26.94 -5.11 -6.79
CA SER A 288 26.91 -4.53 -5.45
C SER A 288 26.22 -3.17 -5.37
N GLY A 289 25.72 -2.64 -6.49
CA GLY A 289 25.16 -1.29 -6.56
C GLY A 289 26.22 -0.18 -6.65
N SER A 290 27.47 -0.52 -6.98
CA SER A 290 28.57 0.44 -7.10
C SER A 290 28.71 0.96 -8.53
N PHE A 291 29.30 2.14 -8.67
CA PHE A 291 29.63 2.72 -9.96
C PHE A 291 31.00 3.40 -9.95
N SER A 292 31.61 3.48 -11.14
CA SER A 292 32.84 4.21 -11.38
C SER A 292 32.84 4.76 -12.80
N ASN A 293 33.02 6.06 -12.93
CA ASN A 293 33.12 6.76 -14.21
C ASN A 293 34.43 7.51 -14.29
N SER A 294 35.08 7.44 -15.44
CA SER A 294 36.26 8.22 -15.78
C SER A 294 35.89 9.23 -16.85
N ILE A 295 35.91 10.51 -16.52
CA ILE A 295 35.52 11.61 -17.42
C ILE A 295 36.78 12.38 -17.79
N PRO A 296 37.22 12.37 -19.06
CA PRO A 296 38.39 13.12 -19.48
C PRO A 296 38.26 14.60 -19.14
N LEU A 297 39.31 15.18 -18.56
CA LEU A 297 39.37 16.62 -18.30
C LEU A 297 39.96 17.34 -19.51
N SER A 298 39.31 18.42 -19.94
CA SER A 298 39.84 19.30 -20.97
C SER A 298 40.47 20.54 -20.33
N PRO A 299 41.75 20.85 -20.61
CA PRO A 299 42.39 22.09 -20.16
C PRO A 299 41.73 23.36 -20.71
N SER A 300 40.94 23.25 -21.79
CA SER A 300 40.21 24.37 -22.39
C SER A 300 38.90 24.71 -21.68
N GLU A 301 38.49 23.92 -20.67
CA GLU A 301 37.25 24.08 -19.94
C GLU A 301 37.53 24.42 -18.47
N PRO A 302 37.52 25.70 -18.09
CA PRO A 302 37.95 26.13 -16.76
C PRO A 302 37.00 25.70 -15.63
N ALA A 303 35.72 25.40 -15.95
CA ALA A 303 34.75 24.89 -14.99
C ALA A 303 33.72 23.99 -15.68
N ARG A 304 33.40 22.86 -15.04
CA ARG A 304 32.34 21.95 -15.44
C ARG A 304 31.71 21.32 -14.20
N PHE A 305 30.39 21.19 -14.22
CA PHE A 305 29.58 20.64 -13.14
C PHE A 305 28.99 19.30 -13.57
N PHE A 306 28.74 18.43 -12.59
CA PHE A 306 28.22 17.08 -12.82
C PHE A 306 27.12 16.77 -11.83
N GLN A 307 26.09 16.05 -12.29
CA GLN A 307 25.03 15.55 -11.43
C GLN A 307 24.67 14.12 -11.80
N LEU A 308 24.62 13.25 -10.79
CA LEU A 308 24.16 11.89 -10.95
C LEU A 308 22.63 11.87 -10.94
N LYS A 309 22.05 11.21 -11.93
CA LYS A 309 20.61 10.99 -12.06
C LYS A 309 20.34 9.51 -12.20
N THR A 310 19.48 8.96 -11.35
CA THR A 310 18.91 7.62 -11.52
C THR A 310 17.51 7.75 -12.17
N PRO A 311 17.08 6.77 -12.98
CA PRO A 311 15.72 6.70 -13.53
C PRO A 311 14.64 6.72 -12.45
#